data_AF-A0A6G8Q5Z0-F1
#
_entry.id   AF-A0A6G8Q5Z0-F1
#
_cell.length_a   1.000
_cell.length_b   1.000
_cell.length_c   1.000
_cell.angle_alpha   90.00
_cell.angle_beta   90.00
_cell.angle_gamma   90.00
#
_symmetry.space_group_name_H-M   'P 1'
#
loop_
_entity.id
_entity.type
_entity.pdbx_description
1 polymer ?
#
loop_
_entity_poly.entity_id
_entity_poly.type
_entity_poly.pdbx_seq_one_letter_code
_entity_poly.pdbx_strand_id
1 'polypeptide(L)'
;MEEFNEGEFFECHEYLEDAWMAESGRVRFLYQGILQVGVGFYHQQNGNWRGATGVLRSGIERLREFEPDTLGLDVAKLVRESESCLEELERLGRGRVREFDTTRIPRVEPFR
;
A
#
# COMPACT_ATOMS: atom_id res chain seq x y z
N MET A 1 -1.50 -10.57 -4.73
CA MET A 1 -0.49 -10.31 -3.66
C MET A 1 0.91 -10.49 -4.19
N GLU A 2 1.12 -11.54 -5.01
CA GLU A 2 2.38 -11.75 -5.73
C GLU A 2 2.66 -10.56 -6.66
N GLU A 3 1.64 -10.10 -7.39
CA GLU A 3 1.67 -8.93 -8.28
C GLU A 3 2.04 -7.65 -7.52
N PHE A 4 1.49 -7.46 -6.31
CA PHE A 4 1.87 -6.35 -5.42
C PHE A 4 3.37 -6.40 -5.10
N ASN A 5 3.86 -7.58 -4.72
CA ASN A 5 5.23 -7.80 -4.28
C ASN A 5 6.24 -7.72 -5.45
N GLU A 6 5.76 -7.90 -6.69
CA GLU A 6 6.51 -7.72 -7.92
C GLU A 6 6.49 -6.26 -8.43
N GLY A 7 5.67 -5.40 -7.82
CA GLY A 7 5.52 -3.99 -8.21
C GLY A 7 4.57 -3.76 -9.38
N GLU A 8 3.82 -4.79 -9.79
CA GLU A 8 2.76 -4.75 -10.81
C GLU A 8 1.47 -4.19 -10.21
N PHE A 9 1.53 -2.92 -9.79
CA PHE A 9 0.45 -2.29 -9.02
C PHE A 9 -0.84 -2.08 -9.80
N PHE A 10 -0.77 -1.98 -11.12
CA PHE A 10 -1.95 -1.83 -11.96
C PHE A 10 -2.70 -3.17 -12.05
N GLU A 11 -1.99 -4.25 -12.28
CA GLU A 11 -2.52 -5.62 -12.36
C GLU A 11 -3.03 -6.07 -10.98
N CYS A 12 -2.30 -5.72 -9.91
CA CYS A 12 -2.75 -5.92 -8.54
C CYS A 12 -4.06 -5.17 -8.23
N HIS A 13 -4.31 -4.03 -8.89
CA HIS A 13 -5.51 -3.24 -8.66
C HIS A 13 -6.77 -3.98 -9.11
N GLU A 14 -6.75 -4.59 -10.29
CA GLU A 14 -7.93 -5.30 -10.83
C GLU A 14 -8.35 -6.44 -9.89
N TYR A 15 -7.39 -7.25 -9.41
CA TYR A 15 -7.68 -8.39 -8.55
C TYR A 15 -8.20 -7.99 -7.16
N LEU A 16 -7.64 -6.92 -6.58
CA LEU A 16 -8.04 -6.42 -5.27
C LEU A 16 -9.37 -5.67 -5.30
N GLU A 17 -9.70 -5.01 -6.42
CA GLU A 17 -11.01 -4.37 -6.61
C GLU A 17 -12.13 -5.42 -6.66
N ASP A 18 -11.92 -6.52 -7.39
CA ASP A 18 -12.86 -7.64 -7.42
C ASP A 18 -13.07 -8.28 -6.05
N ALA A 19 -11.98 -8.53 -5.30
CA ALA A 19 -12.06 -9.07 -3.94
C ALA A 19 -12.76 -8.10 -2.96
N TRP A 20 -12.51 -6.80 -3.10
CA TRP A 20 -13.20 -5.77 -2.32
C TRP A 20 -14.71 -5.74 -2.60
N MET A 21 -15.10 -5.81 -3.87
CA MET A 21 -16.50 -5.78 -4.29
C MET A 21 -17.27 -7.05 -3.89
N ALA A 22 -16.60 -8.20 -3.85
CA ALA A 22 -17.20 -9.48 -3.46
C ALA A 22 -17.36 -9.64 -1.93
N GLU A 23 -16.60 -8.91 -1.12
CA GLU A 23 -16.61 -9.04 0.34
C GLU A 23 -17.58 -8.07 1.02
N SER A 24 -18.47 -8.62 1.85
CA SER A 24 -19.50 -7.86 2.57
C SER A 24 -19.11 -7.52 4.01
N GLY A 25 -18.13 -8.24 4.56
CA GLY A 25 -17.62 -8.04 5.90
C GLY A 25 -16.62 -6.88 6.03
N ARG A 26 -16.23 -6.60 7.28
CA ARG A 26 -15.23 -5.57 7.59
C ARG A 26 -13.87 -5.83 6.91
N VAL A 27 -13.53 -7.09 6.65
CA VAL A 27 -12.26 -7.48 6.04
C VAL A 27 -12.06 -6.93 4.63
N ARG A 28 -13.12 -6.48 3.94
CA ARG A 28 -13.00 -5.77 2.67
C ARG A 28 -12.14 -4.51 2.76
N PHE A 29 -12.11 -3.87 3.93
CA PHE A 29 -11.30 -2.68 4.15
C PHE A 29 -9.80 -2.99 4.33
N LEU A 30 -9.45 -4.23 4.68
CA LEU A 30 -8.06 -4.71 4.63
C LEU A 30 -7.59 -4.74 3.17
N TYR A 31 -8.39 -5.33 2.26
CA TYR A 31 -8.09 -5.36 0.83
C TYR A 31 -8.01 -3.95 0.25
N GLN A 32 -8.94 -3.06 0.62
CA GLN A 32 -8.89 -1.66 0.21
C GLN A 32 -7.62 -0.94 0.73
N GLY A 33 -7.19 -1.23 1.96
CA GLY A 33 -5.95 -0.69 2.51
C GLY A 33 -4.71 -1.12 1.72
N ILE A 34 -4.57 -2.42 1.46
CA ILE A 34 -3.47 -2.99 0.65
C ILE A 34 -3.48 -2.38 -0.76
N LEU A 35 -4.65 -2.32 -1.40
CA LEU A 35 -4.85 -1.70 -2.71
C LEU A 35 -4.33 -0.27 -2.73
N GLN A 36 -4.72 0.53 -1.73
CA GLN A 36 -4.29 1.93 -1.63
C GLN A 36 -2.78 2.06 -1.43
N VAL A 37 -2.14 1.17 -0.67
CA VAL A 37 -0.67 1.19 -0.58
C VAL A 37 -0.05 0.99 -1.97
N GLY A 38 -0.55 0.03 -2.76
CA GLY A 38 -0.05 -0.25 -4.10
C GLY A 38 -0.28 0.92 -5.07
N VAL A 39 -1.50 1.48 -5.08
CA VAL A 39 -1.84 2.66 -5.88
C VAL A 39 -1.00 3.87 -5.49
N GLY A 40 -0.65 4.00 -4.22
CA GLY A 40 0.29 5.00 -3.72
C GLY A 40 1.65 4.93 -4.41
N PHE A 41 2.23 3.72 -4.53
CA PHE A 41 3.49 3.51 -5.23
C PHE A 41 3.36 3.62 -6.76
N TYR A 42 2.22 3.21 -7.34
CA TYR A 42 1.93 3.50 -8.74
C TYR A 42 1.96 5.01 -9.04
N HIS A 43 1.38 5.83 -8.17
CA HIS A 43 1.47 7.28 -8.29
C HIS A 43 2.90 7.80 -8.14
N GLN A 44 3.69 7.23 -7.22
CA GLN A 44 5.10 7.57 -7.03
C GLN A 44 5.90 7.33 -8.32
N GLN A 45 5.79 6.14 -8.92
CA GLN A 45 6.48 5.79 -10.17
C GLN A 45 6.10 6.74 -11.32
N ASN A 46 4.83 7.15 -11.36
CA ASN A 46 4.32 8.12 -12.34
C ASN A 46 4.64 9.59 -12.00
N GLY A 47 5.41 9.87 -10.95
CA GLY A 47 5.79 11.22 -10.55
C GLY A 47 4.68 12.05 -9.91
N ASN A 48 3.56 11.42 -9.55
CA ASN A 48 2.43 12.08 -8.90
C ASN A 48 2.61 12.05 -7.37
N TRP A 49 3.43 12.94 -6.85
CA TRP A 49 3.68 13.06 -5.41
C TRP A 49 2.41 13.25 -4.56
N ARG A 50 1.46 14.08 -5.05
CA ARG A 50 0.23 14.37 -4.30
C ARG A 50 -0.67 13.14 -4.22
N GLY A 51 -0.78 12.39 -5.32
CA GLY A 51 -1.48 11.10 -5.36
C GLY A 51 -0.79 10.07 -4.46
N ALA A 52 0.53 9.93 -4.58
CA ALA A 52 1.30 8.95 -3.82
C ALA A 52 1.11 9.13 -2.30
N THR A 53 1.41 10.32 -1.78
CA THR A 53 1.30 10.62 -0.35
C THR A 53 -0.13 10.59 0.17
N GLY A 54 -1.10 11.07 -0.61
CA GLY A 54 -2.51 11.09 -0.20
C GLY A 54 -3.12 9.69 -0.11
N VAL A 55 -2.86 8.84 -1.12
CA VAL A 55 -3.39 7.48 -1.16
C VAL A 55 -2.67 6.59 -0.16
N LEU A 56 -1.34 6.70 -0.01
CA LEU A 56 -0.59 5.97 1.03
C LEU A 56 -1.14 6.25 2.43
N ARG A 57 -1.31 7.53 2.80
CA ARG A 57 -1.86 7.90 4.11
C ARG A 57 -3.23 7.26 4.35
N SER A 58 -4.10 7.30 3.33
CA SER A 58 -5.44 6.71 3.39
C SER A 58 -5.41 5.19 3.55
N GLY A 59 -4.46 4.51 2.88
CA GLY A 59 -4.26 3.07 3.00
C GLY A 59 -3.76 2.68 4.38
N ILE A 60 -2.73 3.38 4.88
CA ILE A 60 -2.16 3.17 6.22
C ILE A 60 -3.22 3.33 7.30
N GLU A 61 -4.02 4.40 7.27
CA GLU A 61 -5.09 4.64 8.25
C GLU A 61 -6.12 3.50 8.28
N ARG A 62 -6.49 2.94 7.13
CA ARG A 62 -7.37 1.76 7.07
C ARG A 62 -6.72 0.51 7.64
N LEU A 63 -5.45 0.26 7.32
CA LEU A 63 -4.73 -0.94 7.74
C LEU A 63 -4.53 -1.01 9.25
N ARG A 64 -4.43 0.13 9.95
CA ARG A 64 -4.32 0.18 11.41
C ARG A 64 -5.49 -0.51 12.15
N GLU A 65 -6.68 -0.60 11.54
CA GLU A 65 -7.82 -1.33 12.14
C GLU A 65 -7.62 -2.87 12.15
N PHE A 66 -6.62 -3.38 11.43
CA PHE A 66 -6.36 -4.80 11.20
C PHE A 66 -5.01 -5.27 11.78
N GLU A 67 -4.34 -4.42 12.55
CA GLU A 67 -3.13 -4.80 13.29
C GLU A 67 -3.46 -5.72 14.49
N PRO A 68 -2.52 -6.59 14.93
CA PRO A 68 -1.21 -6.80 14.30
C PRO A 68 -1.29 -7.71 13.07
N ASP A 69 -2.30 -8.57 13.01
CA ASP A 69 -2.50 -9.54 11.95
C ASP A 69 -3.99 -9.66 11.59
N THR A 70 -4.26 -9.95 10.32
CA THR A 70 -5.60 -10.32 9.85
C THR A 70 -5.43 -11.23 8.64
N LEU A 71 -6.20 -12.32 8.58
CA LEU A 71 -6.08 -13.37 7.55
C LEU A 71 -4.66 -13.98 7.43
N GLY A 72 -3.90 -13.98 8.54
CA GLY A 72 -2.54 -14.51 8.57
C GLY A 72 -1.52 -13.62 7.85
N LEU A 73 -1.83 -12.34 7.61
CA LEU A 73 -0.91 -11.34 7.07
C LEU A 73 -0.31 -10.50 8.20
N ASP A 74 0.98 -10.15 8.10
CA ASP A 74 1.63 -9.22 9.04
C ASP A 74 1.27 -7.76 8.71
N VAL A 75 0.07 -7.36 9.15
CA VAL A 75 -0.48 -6.02 8.90
C VAL A 75 0.35 -4.97 9.62
N ALA A 76 0.82 -5.24 10.83
CA ALA A 76 1.64 -4.28 11.58
C ALA A 76 2.97 -3.99 10.87
N LYS A 77 3.61 -4.99 10.26
CA LYS A 77 4.80 -4.77 9.43
C LYS A 77 4.46 -3.93 8.20
N LEU A 78 3.39 -4.27 7.49
CA LEU A 78 2.95 -3.52 6.31
C LEU A 78 2.68 -2.04 6.64
N VAL A 79 2.03 -1.76 7.78
CA VAL A 79 1.77 -0.39 8.27
C VAL A 79 3.07 0.34 8.53
N ARG A 80 3.97 -0.22 9.36
CA ARG A 80 5.24 0.45 9.73
C ARG A 80 6.13 0.73 8.52
N GLU A 81 6.26 -0.22 7.60
CA GLU A 81 7.08 -0.04 6.41
C GLU A 81 6.47 0.99 5.45
N SER A 82 5.14 0.98 5.31
CA SER A 82 4.41 1.98 4.52
C SER A 82 4.55 3.39 5.11
N GLU A 83 4.52 3.54 6.43
CA GLU A 83 4.76 4.81 7.13
C GLU A 83 6.17 5.35 6.85
N SER A 84 7.19 4.49 6.96
CA SER A 84 8.58 4.87 6.62
C SER A 84 8.72 5.33 5.16
N CYS A 85 7.99 4.69 4.24
CA CYS A 85 7.96 5.11 2.85
C CYS A 85 7.25 6.47 2.66
N LEU A 86 6.13 6.68 3.34
CA LEU A 86 5.39 7.94 3.30
C LEU A 86 6.26 9.11 3.78
N GLU A 87 6.96 8.95 4.90
CA GLU A 87 7.88 9.96 5.43
C GLU A 87 8.98 10.32 4.43
N GLU A 88 9.56 9.31 3.77
CA GLU A 88 10.59 9.54 2.75
C GLU A 88 10.03 10.27 1.52
N LEU A 89 8.83 9.89 1.06
CA LEU A 89 8.18 10.58 -0.05
C LEU A 89 7.85 12.04 0.28
N GLU A 90 7.42 12.31 1.51
CA GLU A 90 7.21 13.68 2.01
C GLU A 90 8.52 14.47 2.04
N ARG A 91 9.63 13.86 2.48
CA ARG A 91 10.97 14.46 2.48
C ARG A 91 11.50 14.77 1.08
N LEU A 92 11.30 13.86 0.12
CA LEU A 92 11.69 14.05 -1.28
C LEU A 92 10.91 15.22 -1.90
N GLY A 93 9.61 15.30 -1.60
CA GLY A 93 8.72 16.33 -2.12
C GLY A 93 8.40 16.15 -3.62
N ARG A 94 7.62 17.10 -4.15
CA ARG A 94 7.09 17.03 -5.52
C ARG A 94 8.14 16.91 -6.62
N GLY A 95 9.29 17.56 -6.44
CA GLY A 95 10.35 17.61 -7.46
C GLY A 95 11.18 16.33 -7.56
N ARG A 96 11.17 15.48 -6.52
CA ARG A 96 12.09 14.33 -6.39
C ARG A 96 11.39 13.02 -6.07
N VAL A 97 10.07 12.96 -6.21
CA VAL A 97 9.28 11.75 -5.92
C VAL A 97 9.75 10.52 -6.71
N ARG A 98 10.29 10.71 -7.92
CA ARG A 98 10.86 9.63 -8.74
C ARG A 98 12.24 9.16 -8.28
N GLU A 99 12.89 9.89 -7.38
CA GLU A 99 14.16 9.50 -6.76
C GLU A 99 13.94 8.56 -5.56
N PHE A 100 12.69 8.24 -5.22
CA PHE A 100 12.38 7.27 -4.18
C PHE A 100 12.99 5.91 -4.50
N ASP A 101 13.68 5.33 -3.52
CA ASP A 101 14.24 3.99 -3.60
C ASP A 101 13.13 2.94 -3.55
N THR A 102 12.76 2.42 -4.71
CA THR A 102 11.68 1.43 -4.86
C THR A 102 12.00 0.10 -4.22
N THR A 103 13.25 -0.18 -3.83
CA THR A 103 13.59 -1.40 -3.07
C THR A 103 13.06 -1.36 -1.64
N ARG A 104 12.65 -0.18 -1.15
CA ARG A 104 12.04 0.03 0.17
C ARG A 104 10.53 -0.19 0.19
N ILE A 105 9.90 -0.42 -0.97
CA ILE A 105 8.46 -0.68 -1.03
C ILE A 105 8.15 -1.91 -0.16
N PRO A 106 7.17 -1.81 0.76
CA PRO A 106 6.81 -2.90 1.65
C PRO A 106 6.32 -4.10 0.86
N ARG A 107 6.48 -5.28 1.44
CA ARG A 107 5.88 -6.50 0.90
C ARG A 107 4.71 -6.92 1.76
N VAL A 108 3.70 -7.51 1.14
CA VAL A 108 2.65 -8.18 1.90
C VAL A 108 3.08 -9.61 2.19
N GLU A 109 3.30 -9.89 3.47
CA GLU A 109 3.91 -11.13 3.94
C GLU A 109 3.02 -11.86 4.96
N PRO A 110 3.17 -13.20 5.08
CA PRO A 110 2.52 -13.96 6.13
C PRO A 110 3.00 -13.55 7.53
N PHE A 111 2.08 -13.54 8.49
CA PHE A 111 2.37 -13.39 9.92
C PHE A 111 3.09 -14.65 10.42
N ARG A 112 4.32 -14.51 10.94
CA ARG A 112 5.18 -15.60 11.42
C ARG A 112 5.45 -15.51 12.91
#